data_AF-A0A0V0TCL0-F1
#
_entry.id   AF-A0A0V0TCL0-F1
#
_cell.length_a   1.000
_cell.length_b   1.000
_cell.length_c   1.000
_cell.angle_alpha   90.00
_cell.angle_beta   90.00
_cell.angle_gamma   90.00
#
_symmetry.space_group_name_H-M   'P 1'
#
loop_
_entity.id
_entity.type
_entity.pdbx_description
1 polymer ?
#
loop_
_entity_poly.entity_id
_entity_poly.type
_entity_poly.pdbx_seq_one_letter_code
_entity_poly.pdbx_strand_id
1 'polypeptide(L)'
;MLPFVMLANNSSDHESTGVIPAIAMLGRESRMPLDVQIGNPPWREALGLPDYIRGTRERIDLVHEVVRDHLKTQQRACTTDTPRSYISV
;
A
#
# COMPACT_ATOMS: atom_id res chain seq x y z
N MET A 1 12.42 -12.36 -16.69
CA MET A 1 12.03 -10.96 -16.39
C MET A 1 10.88 -10.82 -15.38
N LEU A 2 9.98 -11.79 -15.26
CA LEU A 2 8.79 -11.71 -14.37
C LEU A 2 9.05 -11.29 -12.91
N PRO A 3 10.11 -11.77 -12.20
CA PRO A 3 10.33 -11.38 -10.80
C PRO A 3 10.60 -9.89 -10.61
N PHE A 4 11.31 -9.26 -11.55
CA PHE A 4 11.64 -7.83 -11.48
C PHE A 4 10.43 -6.95 -11.78
N VAL A 5 9.56 -7.39 -12.71
CA VAL A 5 8.30 -6.71 -12.99
C VAL A 5 7.39 -6.74 -11.76
N MET A 6 7.28 -7.90 -11.12
CA MET A 6 6.50 -8.05 -9.89
C MET A 6 7.09 -7.22 -8.74
N LEU A 7 8.42 -7.18 -8.60
CA LEU A 7 9.07 -6.35 -7.60
C LEU A 7 8.78 -4.86 -7.84
N ALA A 8 8.99 -4.36 -9.06
CA ALA A 8 8.73 -2.97 -9.41
C ALA A 8 7.26 -2.59 -9.17
N ASN A 9 6.32 -3.46 -9.56
CA ASN A 9 4.90 -3.26 -9.26
C ASN A 9 4.63 -3.17 -7.75
N ASN A 10 5.28 -4.02 -6.95
CA ASN A 10 5.06 -4.07 -5.51
C ASN A 10 5.84 -3.01 -4.72
N SER A 11 6.79 -2.31 -5.34
CA SER A 11 7.65 -1.31 -4.70
C SER A 11 7.39 0.12 -5.17
N SER A 12 6.54 0.32 -6.17
CA SER A 12 6.20 1.63 -6.70
C SER A 12 4.83 2.07 -6.19
N ASP A 13 4.60 3.38 -6.12
CA ASP A 13 3.27 3.91 -5.81
C ASP A 13 2.26 3.47 -6.87
N HIS A 14 1.11 2.98 -6.40
CA HIS A 14 0.03 2.63 -7.29
C HIS A 14 -0.87 3.83 -7.54
N GLU A 15 -1.03 4.21 -8.80
CA GLU A 15 -1.72 5.44 -9.22
C GLU A 15 -3.13 5.58 -8.62
N SER A 16 -3.92 4.50 -8.57
CA SER A 16 -5.30 4.57 -8.12
C SER A 16 -5.45 4.71 -6.59
N THR A 17 -4.53 4.10 -5.83
CA THR A 17 -4.60 4.06 -4.36
C THR A 17 -3.64 5.04 -3.69
N GLY A 18 -2.66 5.57 -4.42
CA GLY A 18 -1.62 6.45 -3.91
C GLY A 18 -0.67 5.78 -2.91
N VAL A 19 -0.64 4.44 -2.87
CA VAL A 19 0.20 3.68 -1.93
C VAL A 19 0.95 2.56 -2.63
N ILE A 20 2.10 2.19 -2.09
CA ILE A 20 2.90 1.04 -2.53
C ILE A 20 2.14 -0.27 -2.25
N PRO A 21 1.95 -1.18 -3.24
CA PRO A 21 1.19 -2.42 -3.04
C PRO A 21 1.74 -3.35 -1.96
N ALA A 22 3.06 -3.48 -1.80
CA ALA A 22 3.64 -4.27 -0.71
C ALA A 22 3.26 -3.71 0.67
N ILE A 23 3.22 -2.39 0.81
CA ILE A 23 2.78 -1.72 2.05
C ILE A 23 1.31 -2.03 2.31
N ALA A 24 0.45 -1.97 1.29
CA ALA A 24 -0.98 -2.26 1.45
C ALA A 24 -1.25 -3.72 1.84
N MET A 25 -0.50 -4.67 1.29
CA MET A 25 -0.74 -6.10 1.51
C MET A 25 -0.01 -6.68 2.73
N LEU A 26 1.20 -6.19 3.01
CA LEU A 26 2.09 -6.75 4.04
C LEU A 26 2.29 -5.79 5.23
N GLY A 27 1.75 -4.58 5.13
CA GLY A 27 2.07 -3.46 6.01
C GLY A 27 3.50 -2.93 5.79
N ARG A 28 4.37 -3.58 5.03
CA ARG A 28 5.79 -3.26 4.96
C ARG A 28 6.32 -3.43 3.54
N GLU A 29 7.47 -2.85 3.27
CA GLU A 29 8.17 -3.10 2.00
C GLU A 29 8.53 -4.59 1.84
N SER A 30 8.56 -5.02 0.57
CA SER A 30 8.98 -6.37 0.22
C SER A 30 10.47 -6.56 0.54
N ARG A 31 10.81 -7.66 1.20
CA ARG A 31 12.22 -7.98 1.48
C ARG A 31 12.88 -8.57 0.24
N MET A 32 14.05 -8.04 -0.10
CA MET A 32 14.88 -8.63 -1.13
C MET A 32 15.53 -9.92 -0.62
N PRO A 33 15.92 -10.84 -1.52
CA PRO A 33 16.66 -12.04 -1.13
C PRO A 33 17.95 -11.74 -0.33
N LEU A 34 18.56 -10.57 -0.56
CA LEU A 34 19.73 -10.12 0.18
C LEU A 34 19.38 -9.77 1.64
N ASP A 35 18.25 -9.11 1.89
CA ASP A 35 17.80 -8.76 3.25
C ASP A 35 17.53 -10.00 4.10
N VAL A 36 17.12 -11.10 3.47
CA VAL A 36 16.91 -12.38 4.16
C VAL A 36 18.25 -13.03 4.54
N GLN A 37 19.24 -12.97 3.65
CA GLN A 37 20.58 -13.53 3.89
C GLN A 37 21.35 -12.74 4.96
N ILE A 38 21.24 -11.41 4.96
CA ILE A 38 21.83 -10.55 6.00
C ILE A 38 21.09 -10.74 7.33
N GLY A 39 19.81 -11.11 7.27
CA GLY A 39 18.97 -11.26 8.45
C GLY A 39 18.40 -9.92 8.92
N ASN A 40 17.99 -9.86 10.18
CA ASN A 40 17.42 -8.65 10.73
C ASN A 40 18.55 -7.68 11.13
N PRO A 41 18.60 -6.47 10.57
CA PRO A 41 19.66 -5.54 10.93
C PRO A 41 19.54 -5.11 12.41
N PRO A 42 20.64 -4.73 13.07
CA PRO A 42 20.67 -4.49 14.52
C PRO A 42 19.75 -3.34 14.98
N TRP A 43 19.40 -2.41 14.09
CA TRP A 43 18.46 -1.31 14.37
C TRP A 43 16.98 -1.70 14.22
N ARG A 44 16.69 -2.89 13.69
CA ARG A 44 15.32 -3.38 13.55
C ARG A 44 15.06 -4.31 14.72
N GLU A 45 14.09 -3.98 15.56
CA GLU A 45 13.75 -4.84 16.69
C GLU A 45 13.20 -6.19 16.21
N ALA A 46 13.71 -7.28 16.78
CA ALA A 46 13.17 -8.61 16.54
C ALA A 46 11.89 -8.74 17.37
N LEU A 47 10.74 -8.42 16.76
CA LEU A 47 9.44 -8.59 17.39
C LEU A 47 9.18 -10.07 17.66
N GLY A 48 8.65 -10.39 18.85
CA GLY A 48 8.07 -11.68 19.12
C GLY A 48 6.91 -11.96 18.15
N LEU A 49 6.62 -13.24 17.88
CA LEU A 49 5.59 -13.63 16.91
C LEU A 49 4.21 -12.97 17.20
N PRO A 50 3.72 -12.90 18.45
CA PRO A 50 2.45 -12.22 18.73
C PRO A 50 2.45 -10.72 18.41
N ASP A 51 3.53 -10.02 18.77
CA ASP A 51 3.67 -8.59 18.52
C ASP A 51 3.86 -8.28 17.04
N TYR A 52 4.58 -9.14 16.32
CA TYR A 52 4.72 -9.07 14.88
C TYR A 52 3.36 -9.20 14.17
N ILE A 53 2.53 -10.16 14.58
CA ILE A 53 1.20 -10.36 14.01
C ILE A 53 0.31 -9.14 14.28
N ARG A 54 0.27 -8.67 15.54
CA ARG A 54 -0.52 -7.50 15.94
C ARG A 54 -0.10 -6.25 15.17
N GLY A 55 1.18 -5.90 15.20
CA GLY A 55 1.68 -4.70 14.54
C GLY A 55 1.59 -4.76 13.01
N THR A 56 1.63 -5.96 12.42
CA THR A 56 1.37 -6.13 10.98
C THR A 56 -0.09 -5.85 10.66
N ARG A 57 -1.02 -6.36 11.47
CA ARG A 57 -2.46 -6.10 11.30
C ARG A 57 -2.79 -4.61 11.44
N GLU A 58 -2.32 -3.97 12.50
CA GLU A 58 -2.54 -2.53 12.74
C GLU A 58 -2.07 -1.68 11.55
N ARG A 59 -0.89 -2.01 11.01
CA ARG A 59 -0.33 -1.29 9.87
C ARG A 59 -1.12 -1.50 8.58
N ILE A 60 -1.61 -2.71 8.32
CA ILE A 60 -2.47 -3.01 7.17
C ILE A 60 -3.81 -2.29 7.32
N ASP A 61 -4.43 -2.32 8.50
CA ASP A 61 -5.70 -1.66 8.78
C ASP A 61 -5.59 -0.14 8.55
N LEU A 62 -4.50 0.49 9.03
CA LEU A 62 -4.20 1.90 8.80
C LEU A 62 -4.07 2.23 7.32
N VAL A 63 -3.31 1.43 6.55
CA VAL A 63 -3.14 1.67 5.11
C VAL A 63 -4.49 1.55 4.39
N HIS A 64 -5.33 0.60 4.77
CA HIS A 64 -6.68 0.47 4.21
C HIS A 64 -7.57 1.68 4.50
N GLU A 65 -7.46 2.29 5.68
CA GLU A 65 -8.15 3.53 6.01
C GLU A 65 -7.69 4.68 5.10
N VAL A 66 -6.37 4.87 4.98
CA VAL A 66 -5.77 5.90 4.11
C VAL A 66 -6.21 5.74 2.66
N VAL A 67 -6.14 4.52 2.12
CA VAL A 67 -6.57 4.22 0.74
C VAL A 67 -8.06 4.51 0.55
N ARG A 68 -8.90 4.12 1.51
CA ARG A 68 -10.35 4.38 1.42
C ARG A 68 -10.64 5.88 1.35
N ASP A 69 -9.95 6.68 2.16
CA ASP A 69 -10.15 8.13 2.17
C ASP A 69 -9.56 8.81 0.94
N HIS A 70 -8.44 8.30 0.43
CA HIS A 70 -7.91 8.72 -0.88
C HIS A 70 -8.93 8.48 -1.99
N LEU A 71 -9.46 7.25 -2.10
CA LEU A 71 -10.44 6.89 -3.13
C LEU A 71 -11.72 7.74 -3.04
N LYS A 72 -12.25 7.98 -1.84
CA LYS A 72 -13.40 8.89 -1.65
C LYS A 72 -13.10 10.32 -2.11
N THR A 73 -11.89 10.81 -1.85
CA THR A 73 -11.47 12.15 -2.26
C THR A 73 -11.35 12.26 -3.78
N GLN A 74 -10.71 11.27 -4.42
CA GLN A 74 -10.63 11.18 -5.88
C GLN A 74 -12.02 11.10 -6.53
N GLN A 75 -12.93 10.30 -5.96
CA GLN A 75 -14.30 10.19 -6.46
C GLN A 75 -15.04 11.52 -6.36
N ARG A 76 -14.94 12.23 -5.24
CA ARG A 76 -15.56 13.55 -5.06
C ARG A 76 -15.03 14.56 -6.09
N ALA A 77 -13.71 14.63 -6.28
CA ALA A 77 -13.08 15.51 -7.26
C ALA A 77 -13.59 15.22 -8.69
N CYS A 78 -13.67 13.95 -9.08
CA CYS A 78 -14.23 13.54 -10.37
C CYS A 78 -15.72 13.93 -10.51
N THR A 79 -16.53 13.74 -9.47
CA THR A 79 -17.96 14.12 -9.52
C THR A 79 -18.21 15.63 -9.56
N THR A 80 -17.27 16.45 -9.06
CA THR A 80 -17.37 17.92 -9.14
C THR A 80 -16.92 18.48 -10.49
N ASP A 81 -16.20 17.69 -11.30
CA ASP A 81 -15.66 18.13 -12.59
C ASP A 81 -16.51 17.68 -13.80
N THR A 82 -17.59 16.93 -13.57
CA THR A 82 -18.60 16.66 -14.61
C THR A 82 -19.49 17.90 -14.82
N PRO A 83 -19.46 18.59 -15.98
CA PRO A 83 -20.42 19.64 -16.27
C PRO A 83 -21.83 19.05 -16.25
N ARG A 84 -22.68 19.64 -15.43
CA ARG A 84 -24.11 19.36 -15.24
C ARG A 84 -24.91 19.71 -16.50
N SER A 85 -24.60 19.07 -17.64
CA SER A 85 -25.18 19.40 -18.95
C SER A 85 -25.35 18.16 -19.83
N TYR A 86 -25.90 17.06 -19.31
CA TYR A 86 -26.34 15.93 -20.15
C TYR A 86 -27.56 15.18 -19.57
N ILE A 87 -28.46 15.88 -18.87
CA ILE A 87 -29.78 15.34 -18.53
C ILE A 87 -30.83 16.41 -18.85
N SER A 88 -31.06 16.64 -20.14
CA SER A 88 -32.26 17.30 -20.66
C SER A 88 -32.47 16.91 -22.13
N VAL A 89 -32.97 15.70 -22.39
CA VAL A 89 -33.83 15.38 -23.55
C VAL A 89 -34.79 14.28 -23.12
#